data_AF-A0A2I8VRK5-F1
#
_entry.id   AF-A0A2I8VRK5-F1
#
_cell.length_a   1.000
_cell.length_b   1.000
_cell.length_c   1.000
_cell.angle_alpha   90.00
_cell.angle_beta   90.00
_cell.angle_gamma   90.00
#
_symmetry.space_group_name_H-M   'P 1'
#
loop_
_entity.id
_entity.type
_entity.pdbx_description
1 polymer ?
#
loop_
_entity_poly.entity_id
_entity_poly.type
_entity_poly.pdbx_seq_one_letter_code
_entity_poly.pdbx_strand_id
1 'polypeptide(L)'
;MTDDEFEDARRQRIYEKALKEKNNLIWTMRRYYLASKVLGLVAIGSEWLTLIFAGVLLYGLRLGQVGPTVMAILSISIGVVALIKAYHHPQRDSETYYRQGQEFQELYDEVCYFIDLELRDDDVEHVQLREELERLSQSRHELNQDAPQLAGVWYSILKRKPEWVYGPLDMTEQEKERLKDL
;
A
#
# COMPACT_ATOMS: atom_id res chain seq x y z
N MET A 1 -15.21 22.21 -38.05
CA MET A 1 -15.48 21.48 -36.81
C MET A 1 -16.73 20.66 -37.05
N THR A 2 -16.55 19.40 -37.39
CA THR A 2 -17.63 18.42 -37.56
C THR A 2 -18.06 17.88 -36.20
N ASP A 3 -19.25 17.27 -36.12
CA ASP A 3 -19.74 16.68 -34.87
C ASP A 3 -18.77 15.59 -34.36
N ASP A 4 -18.18 14.80 -35.26
CA ASP A 4 -17.14 13.80 -34.96
C ASP A 4 -15.89 14.40 -34.29
N GLU A 5 -15.37 15.54 -34.78
CA GLU A 5 -14.19 16.21 -34.19
C GLU A 5 -14.47 16.71 -32.76
N PHE A 6 -15.71 17.08 -32.47
CA PHE A 6 -16.12 17.55 -31.15
C PHE A 6 -16.34 16.39 -30.18
N GLU A 7 -16.81 15.26 -30.69
CA GLU A 7 -17.01 14.01 -29.96
C GLU A 7 -15.66 13.40 -29.54
N ASP A 8 -14.70 13.32 -30.47
CA ASP A 8 -13.31 12.93 -30.21
C ASP A 8 -12.66 13.80 -29.12
N ALA A 9 -12.84 15.12 -29.20
CA ALA A 9 -12.32 16.06 -28.19
C ALA A 9 -12.97 15.90 -26.80
N ARG A 10 -14.19 15.34 -26.70
CA ARG A 10 -14.82 14.99 -25.42
C ARG A 10 -14.25 13.69 -24.88
N ARG A 11 -14.13 12.64 -25.69
CA ARG A 11 -13.53 11.35 -25.32
C ARG A 11 -12.11 11.54 -24.81
N GLN A 12 -11.31 12.33 -25.52
CA GLN A 12 -9.94 12.66 -25.11
C GLN A 12 -9.86 13.32 -23.73
N ARG A 13 -10.80 14.23 -23.40
CA ARG A 13 -10.84 14.86 -22.07
C ARG A 13 -11.23 13.90 -20.95
N ILE A 14 -12.09 12.92 -21.25
CA ILE A 14 -12.44 11.86 -20.30
C ILE A 14 -11.21 10.96 -20.07
N TYR A 15 -10.52 10.59 -21.14
CA TYR A 15 -9.28 9.82 -21.08
C TYR A 15 -8.20 10.50 -20.23
N GLU A 16 -7.93 11.78 -20.46
CA GLU A 16 -6.94 12.54 -19.68
C GLU A 16 -7.27 12.58 -18.17
N LYS A 17 -8.56 12.72 -17.83
CA LYS A 17 -9.01 12.67 -16.44
C LYS A 17 -8.83 11.28 -15.84
N ALA A 18 -9.25 10.24 -16.56
CA ALA A 18 -9.10 8.86 -16.12
C ALA A 18 -7.62 8.49 -15.91
N LEU A 19 -6.72 8.90 -16.81
CA LEU A 19 -5.28 8.72 -16.65
C LEU A 19 -4.73 9.42 -15.40
N LYS A 20 -5.18 10.64 -15.13
CA LYS A 20 -4.78 11.37 -13.91
C LYS A 20 -5.27 10.65 -12.65
N GLU A 21 -6.47 10.09 -12.69
CA GLU A 21 -7.08 9.33 -11.60
C GLU A 21 -6.33 8.02 -11.36
N LYS A 22 -6.08 7.25 -12.43
CA LYS A 22 -5.22 6.05 -12.45
C LYS A 22 -3.86 6.34 -11.83
N ASN A 23 -3.22 7.44 -12.23
CA ASN A 23 -1.92 7.83 -11.70
C ASN A 23 -1.99 8.19 -10.20
N ASN A 24 -3.05 8.87 -9.75
CA ASN A 24 -3.20 9.17 -8.32
C ASN A 24 -3.42 7.90 -7.49
N LEU A 25 -4.21 6.97 -8.00
CA LEU A 25 -4.54 5.70 -7.34
C LEU A 25 -3.30 4.81 -7.18
N ILE A 26 -2.48 4.63 -8.22
CA ILE A 26 -1.25 3.82 -8.11
C ILE A 26 -0.28 4.38 -7.06
N TRP A 27 -0.12 5.70 -7.00
CA TRP A 27 0.71 6.33 -5.97
C TRP A 27 0.15 6.11 -4.56
N THR A 28 -1.17 6.19 -4.41
CA THR A 28 -1.84 6.03 -3.12
C THR A 28 -1.75 4.59 -2.62
N MET A 29 -2.15 3.63 -3.44
CA MET A 29 -2.04 2.20 -3.16
C MET A 29 -0.60 1.80 -2.79
N ARG A 30 0.40 2.21 -3.59
CA ARG A 30 1.81 1.88 -3.33
C ARG A 30 2.31 2.44 -2.00
N ARG A 31 1.84 3.62 -1.60
CA ARG A 31 2.16 4.20 -0.28
C ARG A 31 1.62 3.35 0.86
N TYR A 32 0.37 2.88 0.75
CA TYR A 32 -0.25 1.98 1.73
C TYR A 32 0.49 0.65 1.84
N TYR A 33 0.81 0.01 0.71
CA TYR A 33 1.58 -1.23 0.73
C TYR A 33 3.00 -1.07 1.27
N LEU A 34 3.68 0.03 0.95
CA LEU A 34 5.00 0.31 1.50
C LEU A 34 4.94 0.49 3.03
N ALA A 35 3.97 1.27 3.51
CA ALA A 35 3.77 1.49 4.95
C ALA A 35 3.48 0.16 5.65
N SER A 36 2.57 -0.64 5.08
CA SER A 36 2.23 -1.97 5.58
C SER A 36 3.45 -2.87 5.68
N LYS A 37 4.23 -3.00 4.61
CA LYS A 37 5.42 -3.87 4.56
C LYS A 37 6.47 -3.48 5.58
N VAL A 38 6.76 -2.18 5.71
CA VAL A 38 7.76 -1.70 6.67
C VAL A 38 7.30 -1.91 8.11
N LEU A 39 6.04 -1.60 8.43
CA LEU A 39 5.51 -1.83 9.77
C LEU A 39 5.42 -3.32 10.11
N GLY A 40 5.08 -4.17 9.14
CA GLY A 40 5.11 -5.62 9.30
C GLY A 40 6.52 -6.15 9.60
N LEU A 41 7.54 -5.64 8.89
CA LEU A 41 8.94 -5.97 9.17
C LEU A 41 9.38 -5.49 10.56
N VAL A 42 8.94 -4.31 11.00
CA VAL A 42 9.20 -3.81 12.36
C VAL A 42 8.53 -4.70 13.40
N ALA A 43 7.29 -5.13 13.17
CA ALA A 43 6.57 -6.03 14.07
C ALA A 43 7.30 -7.37 14.22
N ILE A 44 7.63 -8.03 13.11
CA ILE A 44 8.35 -9.32 13.10
C ILE A 44 9.76 -9.16 13.69
N GLY A 45 10.52 -8.15 13.25
CA GLY A 45 11.89 -7.92 13.69
C GLY A 45 11.99 -7.67 15.19
N SER A 46 11.03 -6.93 15.76
CA SER A 46 10.98 -6.68 17.20
C SER A 46 10.61 -7.90 18.04
N GLU A 47 9.84 -8.86 17.50
CA GLU A 47 9.59 -10.16 18.14
C GLU A 47 10.86 -11.00 18.23
N TRP A 48 11.55 -11.16 17.09
CA TRP A 48 12.80 -11.91 17.05
C TRP A 48 13.87 -11.29 17.95
N LEU A 49 13.98 -9.96 17.97
CA LEU A 49 14.93 -9.27 18.83
C LEU A 49 14.60 -9.50 20.31
N THR A 50 13.32 -9.44 20.68
CA THR A 50 12.87 -9.73 22.05
C THR A 50 13.15 -11.18 22.43
N LEU A 51 12.90 -12.12 21.53
CA LEU A 51 13.17 -13.54 21.73
C LEU A 51 14.67 -13.81 21.92
N ILE A 52 15.52 -13.21 21.09
CA ILE A 52 16.98 -13.32 21.21
C ILE A 52 17.45 -12.76 22.56
N PHE A 53 16.98 -11.55 22.93
CA PHE A 53 17.37 -10.93 24.19
C PHE A 53 16.91 -11.74 25.40
N ALA A 54 15.67 -12.26 25.37
CA ALA A 54 15.15 -13.15 26.40
C ALA A 54 15.96 -14.45 26.49
N GLY A 55 16.36 -15.03 25.35
CA GLY A 55 17.21 -16.21 25.29
C GLY A 55 18.60 -15.98 25.88
N VAL A 56 19.25 -14.86 25.53
CA VAL A 56 20.55 -14.48 26.10
C VAL A 56 20.45 -14.23 27.60
N LEU A 57 19.38 -13.57 28.06
CA LEU A 57 19.11 -13.38 29.49
C LEU A 57 18.96 -14.71 30.23
N LEU A 58 18.12 -15.62 29.73
CA LEU A 58 17.91 -16.94 30.34
C LEU A 58 19.21 -17.76 30.38
N TYR A 59 19.97 -17.77 29.29
CA TYR A 59 21.24 -18.46 29.20
C TYR A 59 22.29 -17.87 30.17
N GLY A 60 22.39 -16.54 30.20
CA GLY A 60 23.31 -15.82 31.08
C GLY A 60 22.99 -15.99 32.56
N LEU A 61 21.71 -16.02 32.92
CA LEU A 61 21.24 -16.25 34.28
C LEU A 61 21.49 -17.70 34.73
N ARG A 62 21.40 -18.67 33.82
CA ARG A 62 21.65 -20.08 34.11
C ARG A 62 23.14 -20.40 34.32
N LEU A 63 24.02 -19.81 33.52
CA LEU A 63 25.46 -20.11 33.56
C LEU A 63 26.27 -19.13 34.41
N GLY A 64 25.69 -18.01 34.82
CA GLY A 64 26.37 -16.97 35.60
C GLY A 64 27.51 -16.26 34.85
N GLN A 65 27.60 -16.46 33.53
CA GLN A 65 28.70 -15.96 32.69
C GLN A 65 28.45 -14.55 32.13
N VAL A 66 27.23 -14.02 32.26
CA VAL A 66 26.86 -12.70 31.73
C VAL A 66 26.87 -11.69 32.88
N GLY A 67 27.62 -10.60 32.71
CA GLY A 67 27.74 -9.56 33.73
C GLY A 67 26.40 -8.85 34.02
N PRO A 68 26.17 -8.34 35.25
CA PRO A 68 24.92 -7.69 35.64
C PRO A 68 24.53 -6.52 34.72
N THR A 69 25.52 -5.75 34.26
CA THR A 69 25.33 -4.62 33.36
C THR A 69 24.73 -5.04 32.01
N VAL A 70 25.19 -6.17 31.45
CA VAL A 70 24.68 -6.67 30.17
C VAL A 70 23.23 -7.15 30.33
N MET A 71 22.92 -7.84 31.44
CA MET A 71 21.55 -8.26 31.73
C MET A 71 20.61 -7.05 31.92
N ALA A 72 21.07 -5.99 32.58
CA ALA A 72 20.29 -4.77 32.75
C ALA A 72 19.99 -4.10 31.39
N ILE A 73 21.00 -3.97 30.51
CA ILE A 73 20.84 -3.36 29.18
C ILE A 73 19.82 -4.16 28.34
N LEU A 74 19.94 -5.49 28.31
CA LEU A 74 19.01 -6.35 27.58
C LEU A 74 17.58 -6.23 28.11
N SER A 75 17.41 -6.22 29.44
CA SER A 75 16.10 -6.09 30.08
C SER A 75 15.44 -4.75 29.77
N ILE A 76 16.21 -3.64 29.85
CA ILE A 76 15.73 -2.30 29.48
C ILE A 76 15.33 -2.28 28.01
N SER A 77 16.13 -2.90 27.13
CA SER A 77 15.85 -2.92 25.70
C SER A 77 14.55 -3.66 25.37
N ILE A 78 14.29 -4.80 26.00
CA ILE A 78 13.00 -5.52 25.89
C ILE A 78 11.86 -4.62 26.37
N GLY A 79 12.02 -3.93 27.50
CA GLY A 79 11.01 -3.02 28.04
C GLY A 79 10.69 -1.86 27.08
N VAL A 80 11.71 -1.25 26.48
CA VAL A 80 11.54 -0.19 25.47
C VAL A 80 10.79 -0.71 24.25
N VAL A 81 11.16 -1.89 23.73
CA VAL A 81 10.47 -2.51 22.58
C VAL A 81 9.00 -2.80 22.92
N ALA A 82 8.73 -3.32 24.12
CA ALA A 82 7.37 -3.59 24.58
C ALA A 82 6.53 -2.31 24.68
N LEU A 83 7.10 -1.21 25.18
CA LEU A 83 6.42 0.09 25.24
C LEU A 83 6.10 0.64 23.85
N ILE A 84 7.06 0.55 22.91
CA ILE A 84 6.82 0.97 21.52
C ILE A 84 5.69 0.15 20.90
N LYS A 85 5.67 -1.17 21.12
CA LYS A 85 4.59 -2.03 20.64
C LYS A 85 3.24 -1.70 21.27
N ALA A 86 3.22 -1.40 22.56
CA ALA A 86 2.01 -1.03 23.29
C ALA A 86 1.44 0.32 22.82
N TYR A 87 2.30 1.25 22.38
CA TYR A 87 1.87 2.56 21.93
C TYR A 87 1.50 2.60 20.44
N HIS A 88 2.27 1.93 19.57
CA HIS A 88 2.15 2.03 18.12
C HIS A 88 1.57 0.80 17.41
N HIS A 89 1.25 -0.30 18.11
CA HIS A 89 0.64 -1.51 17.54
C HIS A 89 1.01 -1.83 16.06
N PRO A 90 2.31 -1.96 15.74
CA PRO A 90 2.80 -1.92 14.36
C PRO A 90 2.21 -3.03 13.47
N GLN A 91 1.83 -4.16 14.06
CA GLN A 91 1.17 -5.25 13.35
C GLN A 91 -0.26 -4.89 12.91
N ARG A 92 -1.04 -4.27 13.79
CA ARG A 92 -2.39 -3.80 13.47
C ARG A 92 -2.36 -2.69 12.43
N ASP A 93 -1.41 -1.76 12.57
CA ASP A 93 -1.22 -0.69 11.58
C ASP A 93 -0.79 -1.25 10.23
N SER A 94 0.08 -2.27 10.23
CA SER A 94 0.48 -2.99 9.02
C SER A 94 -0.70 -3.63 8.30
N GLU A 95 -1.55 -4.35 9.01
CA GLU A 95 -2.77 -4.98 8.46
C GLU A 95 -3.78 -3.94 7.97
N THR A 96 -3.96 -2.87 8.73
CA THR A 96 -4.88 -1.78 8.37
C THR A 96 -4.44 -1.10 7.08
N TYR A 97 -3.15 -0.76 6.95
CA TYR A 97 -2.61 -0.19 5.73
C TYR A 97 -2.59 -1.19 4.57
N TYR A 98 -2.43 -2.49 4.84
CA TYR A 98 -2.51 -3.51 3.79
C TYR A 98 -3.92 -3.55 3.17
N ARG A 99 -4.94 -3.66 4.02
CA ARG A 99 -6.34 -3.68 3.59
C ARG A 99 -6.71 -2.43 2.79
N GLN A 100 -6.29 -1.27 3.27
CA GLN A 100 -6.50 -0.02 2.55
C GLN A 100 -5.74 0.02 1.21
N GLY A 101 -4.54 -0.55 1.15
CA GLY A 101 -3.84 -0.79 -0.11
C GLY A 101 -4.67 -1.63 -1.10
N GLN A 102 -5.35 -2.68 -0.62
CA GLN A 102 -6.23 -3.51 -1.45
C GLN A 102 -7.44 -2.74 -1.97
N GLU A 103 -8.11 -1.97 -1.11
CA GLU A 103 -9.28 -1.16 -1.50
C GLU A 103 -8.90 -0.14 -2.60
N PHE A 104 -7.74 0.51 -2.49
CA PHE A 104 -7.24 1.40 -3.55
C PHE A 104 -6.75 0.64 -4.79
N GLN A 105 -6.32 -0.62 -4.66
CA GLN A 105 -5.95 -1.46 -5.78
C GLN A 105 -7.17 -1.86 -6.60
N GLU A 106 -8.25 -2.30 -5.95
CA GLU A 106 -9.51 -2.66 -6.62
C GLU A 106 -10.03 -1.47 -7.44
N LEU A 107 -10.04 -0.27 -6.87
CA LEU A 107 -10.43 0.94 -7.61
C LEU A 107 -9.45 1.29 -8.75
N TYR A 108 -8.15 1.04 -8.56
CA TYR A 108 -7.16 1.22 -9.64
C TYR A 108 -7.42 0.27 -10.80
N ASP A 109 -7.76 -0.99 -10.51
CA ASP A 109 -8.07 -2.02 -11.50
C ASP A 109 -9.37 -1.68 -12.23
N GLU A 110 -10.40 -1.18 -11.54
CA GLU A 110 -11.64 -0.65 -12.16
C GLU A 110 -11.34 0.52 -13.13
N VAL A 111 -10.49 1.47 -12.73
CA VAL A 111 -10.10 2.58 -13.62
C VAL A 111 -9.30 2.07 -14.83
N CYS A 112 -8.45 1.05 -14.66
CA CYS A 112 -7.75 0.44 -15.79
C CYS A 112 -8.72 -0.25 -16.74
N TYR A 113 -9.68 -1.02 -16.21
CA TYR A 113 -10.74 -1.64 -16.98
C TYR A 113 -11.54 -0.62 -17.79
N PHE A 114 -11.98 0.47 -17.15
CA PHE A 114 -12.68 1.58 -17.80
C PHE A 114 -11.87 2.17 -18.97
N ILE A 115 -10.58 2.43 -18.76
CA ILE A 115 -9.70 2.99 -19.80
C ILE A 115 -9.48 2.02 -20.96
N ASP A 116 -9.25 0.74 -20.65
CA ASP A 116 -8.80 -0.25 -21.64
C ASP A 116 -9.96 -0.86 -22.44
N LEU A 117 -11.17 -0.91 -21.88
CA LEU A 117 -12.33 -1.55 -22.51
C LEU A 117 -13.40 -0.53 -22.88
N GLU A 118 -13.95 0.21 -21.93
CA GLU A 118 -15.11 1.07 -22.19
C GLU A 118 -14.74 2.32 -22.98
N LEU A 119 -13.63 2.97 -22.65
CA LEU A 119 -13.23 4.22 -23.28
C LEU A 119 -12.67 4.02 -24.70
N ARG A 120 -12.29 2.78 -25.03
CA ARG A 120 -11.81 2.37 -26.36
C ARG A 120 -12.91 1.80 -27.25
N ASP A 121 -14.07 1.52 -26.69
CA ASP A 121 -15.22 1.03 -27.43
C ASP A 121 -15.98 2.23 -28.02
N ASP A 122 -16.04 2.31 -29.35
CA ASP A 122 -16.72 3.41 -30.06
C ASP A 122 -18.24 3.33 -29.95
N ASP A 123 -18.79 2.18 -29.54
CA ASP A 123 -20.23 1.97 -29.39
C ASP A 123 -20.78 2.54 -28.06
N VAL A 124 -19.90 2.90 -27.11
CA VAL A 124 -20.30 3.45 -25.80
C VAL A 124 -20.58 4.95 -25.89
N GLU A 125 -21.78 5.36 -25.46
CA GLU A 125 -22.16 6.77 -25.50
C GLU A 125 -21.33 7.63 -24.53
N HIS A 126 -21.03 8.87 -24.93
CA HIS A 126 -20.29 9.83 -24.09
C HIS A 126 -20.91 10.11 -22.72
N VAL A 127 -22.24 10.03 -22.62
CA VAL A 127 -22.96 10.23 -21.35
C VAL A 127 -22.60 9.09 -20.38
N GLN A 128 -22.59 7.85 -20.86
CA GLN A 128 -22.25 6.66 -20.07
C GLN A 128 -20.79 6.74 -19.59
N LEU A 129 -19.85 7.08 -20.48
CA LEU A 129 -18.43 7.25 -20.11
C LEU A 129 -18.21 8.33 -19.04
N ARG A 130 -19.02 9.39 -19.07
CA ARG A 130 -18.94 10.46 -18.07
C ARG A 130 -19.50 10.01 -16.73
N GLU A 131 -20.65 9.35 -16.73
CA GLU A 131 -21.29 8.84 -15.51
C GLU A 131 -20.39 7.83 -14.81
N GLU A 132 -19.74 6.95 -15.56
CA GLU A 132 -18.81 5.96 -15.01
C GLU A 132 -17.55 6.62 -14.43
N LEU A 133 -16.98 7.60 -15.11
CA LEU A 133 -15.86 8.38 -14.55
C LEU A 133 -16.26 9.12 -13.26
N GLU A 134 -17.49 9.65 -13.20
CA GLU A 134 -18.00 10.33 -12.00
C GLU A 134 -18.21 9.35 -10.85
N ARG A 135 -18.73 8.14 -11.12
CA ARG A 135 -18.81 7.03 -10.17
C ARG A 135 -17.45 6.68 -9.60
N LEU A 136 -16.45 6.45 -10.46
CA LEU A 136 -15.08 6.10 -10.04
C LEU A 136 -14.44 7.21 -9.18
N SER A 137 -14.67 8.48 -9.53
CA SER A 137 -14.18 9.61 -8.75
C SER A 137 -14.86 9.74 -7.40
N GLN A 138 -16.16 9.42 -7.33
CA GLN A 138 -16.91 9.35 -6.07
C GLN A 138 -16.41 8.21 -5.19
N SER A 139 -16.22 7.00 -5.72
CA SER A 139 -15.64 5.87 -4.98
C SER A 139 -14.26 6.21 -4.43
N ARG A 140 -13.43 6.92 -5.20
CA ARG A 140 -12.14 7.44 -4.69
C ARG A 140 -12.34 8.41 -3.52
N HIS A 141 -13.34 9.28 -3.59
CA HIS A 141 -13.59 10.25 -2.55
C HIS A 141 -14.02 9.57 -1.24
N GLU A 142 -14.94 8.61 -1.34
CA GLU A 142 -15.41 7.79 -0.22
C GLU A 142 -14.24 7.02 0.42
N LEU A 143 -13.44 6.32 -0.38
CA LEU A 143 -12.23 5.63 0.11
C LEU A 143 -11.26 6.57 0.82
N ASN A 144 -11.05 7.80 0.32
CA ASN A 144 -10.18 8.76 0.98
C ASN A 144 -10.73 9.30 2.31
N GLN A 145 -12.05 9.31 2.50
CA GLN A 145 -12.66 9.73 3.77
C GLN A 145 -12.48 8.65 4.85
N ASP A 146 -12.59 7.38 4.47
CA ASP A 146 -12.44 6.24 5.37
C ASP A 146 -10.99 5.79 5.58
N ALA A 147 -10.09 6.29 4.72
CA ALA A 147 -8.68 5.96 4.75
C ALA A 147 -7.97 6.50 6.01
N PRO A 148 -7.18 5.66 6.70
CA PRO A 148 -6.37 6.09 7.83
C PRO A 148 -5.27 7.04 7.35
N GLN A 149 -5.01 8.09 8.14
CA GLN A 149 -4.01 9.08 7.76
C GLN A 149 -2.62 8.45 7.64
N LEU A 150 -2.01 8.61 6.47
CA LEU A 150 -0.71 8.06 6.15
C LEU A 150 0.36 9.16 6.24
N ALA A 151 1.38 8.94 7.07
CA ALA A 151 2.45 9.91 7.26
C ALA A 151 3.13 10.30 5.93
N GLY A 152 3.51 11.57 5.78
CA GLY A 152 4.15 12.10 4.57
C GLY A 152 5.53 11.49 4.26
N VAL A 153 6.13 10.78 5.22
CA VAL A 153 7.40 10.06 5.04
C VAL A 153 7.30 9.01 3.93
N TRP A 154 6.16 8.30 3.83
CA TRP A 154 5.97 7.25 2.83
C TRP A 154 5.94 7.81 1.41
N TYR A 155 5.32 8.98 1.23
CA TYR A 155 5.36 9.71 -0.03
C TYR A 155 6.80 10.14 -0.37
N SER A 156 7.54 10.64 0.61
CA SER A 156 8.93 11.07 0.40
C SER A 156 9.86 9.91 0.03
N ILE A 157 9.62 8.71 0.57
CA ILE A 157 10.35 7.49 0.20
C ILE A 157 10.04 7.09 -1.24
N LEU A 158 8.76 7.00 -1.62
CA LEU A 158 8.37 6.62 -2.99
C LEU A 158 8.78 7.66 -4.02
N LYS A 159 8.74 8.94 -3.69
CA LYS A 159 9.21 10.02 -4.56
C LYS A 159 10.67 9.86 -4.96
N ARG A 160 11.50 9.27 -4.10
CA ARG A 160 12.92 8.99 -4.38
C ARG A 160 13.14 7.72 -5.22
N LYS A 161 12.11 6.90 -5.39
CA LYS A 161 12.14 5.61 -6.09
C LYS A 161 10.89 5.44 -6.96
N PRO A 162 10.75 6.22 -8.04
CA PRO A 162 9.58 6.15 -8.92
C PRO A 162 9.39 4.76 -9.53
N GLU A 163 10.46 3.98 -9.68
CA GLU A 163 10.44 2.58 -10.12
C GLU A 163 9.61 1.67 -9.19
N TRP A 164 9.46 2.02 -7.91
CA TRP A 164 8.60 1.28 -6.98
C TRP A 164 7.12 1.58 -7.16
N VAL A 165 6.80 2.70 -7.83
CA VAL A 165 5.40 3.05 -8.13
C VAL A 165 4.96 2.40 -9.43
N TYR A 166 5.73 2.59 -10.49
CA TYR A 166 5.40 2.13 -11.85
C TYR A 166 6.00 0.77 -12.22
N GLY A 167 6.71 0.12 -11.30
CA GLY A 167 7.15 -1.26 -11.48
C GLY A 167 5.96 -2.23 -11.54
N PRO A 168 6.19 -3.49 -11.94
CA PRO A 168 5.16 -4.51 -11.89
C PRO A 168 4.54 -4.58 -10.48
N LEU A 169 3.24 -4.85 -10.40
CA LEU A 169 2.60 -5.16 -9.12
C LEU A 169 3.33 -6.37 -8.54
N ASP A 170 3.71 -6.29 -7.26
CA ASP A 170 4.35 -7.42 -6.58
C ASP A 170 3.29 -8.51 -6.45
N MET A 171 3.19 -9.37 -7.46
CA MET A 171 2.36 -10.58 -7.41
C MET A 171 2.91 -11.48 -6.31
N THR A 172 2.02 -12.07 -5.51
CA THR A 172 2.43 -13.12 -4.58
C THR A 172 3.06 -14.28 -5.37
N GLU A 173 3.98 -15.03 -4.77
CA GLU A 173 4.63 -16.14 -5.47
C GLU A 173 3.61 -17.18 -5.97
N GLN A 174 2.49 -17.36 -5.27
CA GLN A 174 1.37 -18.20 -5.71
C GLN A 174 0.66 -17.69 -6.97
N GLU A 175 0.49 -16.37 -7.11
CA GLU A 175 -0.10 -15.77 -8.32
C GLU A 175 0.86 -15.86 -9.51
N LYS A 176 2.17 -15.66 -9.28
CA LYS A 176 3.20 -15.86 -10.31
C LYS A 176 3.26 -17.31 -10.80
N GLU A 177 3.01 -18.27 -9.91
CA GLU A 177 3.03 -19.69 -10.25
C GLU A 177 1.79 -20.07 -11.08
N ARG A 178 0.59 -19.61 -10.70
CA ARG A 178 -0.64 -19.82 -11.47
C ARG A 178 -0.62 -19.20 -12.86
N LEU A 179 0.06 -18.06 -13.03
CA LEU A 179 0.17 -17.39 -14.33
C LEU A 179 1.20 -18.04 -15.27
N LYS A 180 2.06 -18.95 -14.79
CA LYS A 180 2.95 -19.73 -15.65
C LYS A 180 2.26 -20.92 -16.30
N ASP A 181 1.11 -21.33 -15.76
CA ASP A 181 0.32 -22.48 -16.20
C ASP A 181 -0.87 -22.10 -17.11
N LEU A 182 -1.01 -20.81 -17.44
CA LEU A 182 -1.93 -20.25 -18.44
C LEU A 182 -1.19 -19.96 -19.76
#